data_AF-A0A0N8HCH6-F1
#
_entry.id   AF-A0A0N8HCH6-F1
#
_cell.length_a   1.000
_cell.length_b   1.000
_cell.length_c   1.000
_cell.angle_alpha   90.00
_cell.angle_beta   90.00
_cell.angle_gamma   90.00
#
_symmetry.space_group_name_H-M   'P 1'
#
loop_
_entity.id
_entity.type
_entity.pdbx_description
1 polymer ?
#
loop_
_entity_poly.entity_id
_entity_poly.type
_entity_poly.pdbx_seq_one_letter_code
_entity_poly.pdbx_strand_id
1 'polypeptide(L)'
;MTDQFNFGEHPHRYGIARRGHDDSWAVLNGGTGWDTAEVLNRDGQWEWEPRPSERTEDFVARTRFPFDEAKALVDELLEDDSSQGGKI
;
A
#
# COMPACT_ATOMS: atom_id res chain seq x y z
N MET A 1 -6.70 -7.24 32.63
CA MET A 1 -6.62 -8.08 31.43
C MET A 1 -6.95 -7.17 30.26
N THR A 2 -5.95 -6.44 29.80
CA THR A 2 -6.09 -5.51 28.68
C THR A 2 -5.11 -6.04 27.67
N ASP A 3 -5.63 -6.77 26.70
CA ASP A 3 -4.88 -7.25 25.55
C ASP A 3 -4.42 -6.00 24.79
N GLN A 4 -3.18 -5.59 25.06
CA GLN A 4 -2.48 -4.68 24.19
C GLN A 4 -2.19 -5.50 22.95
N PHE A 5 -2.88 -5.19 21.84
CA PHE A 5 -2.50 -5.68 20.53
C PHE A 5 -1.09 -5.20 20.27
N ASN A 6 -0.15 -6.07 20.61
CA ASN A 6 1.24 -6.00 20.22
C ASN A 6 1.19 -6.10 18.70
N PHE A 7 1.19 -4.96 18.00
CA PHE A 7 1.51 -4.90 16.58
C PHE A 7 2.98 -5.28 16.48
N GLY A 8 3.27 -6.58 16.63
CA GLY A 8 4.56 -7.14 16.28
C GLY A 8 4.90 -6.58 14.91
N GLU A 9 6.09 -5.96 14.84
CA GLU A 9 6.77 -5.47 13.65
C GLU A 9 6.13 -6.00 12.38
N HIS A 10 5.33 -5.17 11.68
CA HIS A 10 4.71 -5.58 10.42
C HIS A 10 5.84 -6.04 9.48
N PRO A 11 5.99 -7.35 9.19
CA PRO A 11 7.18 -7.87 8.52
C PRO A 11 7.14 -7.64 7.00
N HIS A 12 6.14 -6.89 6.50
CA HIS A 12 5.97 -6.62 5.09
C HIS A 12 5.87 -5.12 4.87
N ARG A 13 6.97 -4.56 4.36
CA ARG A 13 7.11 -3.17 3.91
C ARG A 13 6.00 -2.75 2.94
N TYR A 14 5.50 -3.71 2.16
CA TYR A 14 4.47 -3.51 1.14
C TYR A 14 3.23 -4.37 1.40
N GLY A 15 2.06 -3.86 1.01
CA GLY A 15 0.79 -4.58 1.11
C GLY A 15 -0.29 -4.01 0.20
N ILE A 16 -1.49 -4.58 0.24
CA ILE A 16 -2.67 -4.04 -0.45
C ILE A 16 -3.83 -3.82 0.52
N ALA A 17 -4.61 -2.77 0.30
CA ALA A 17 -5.83 -2.50 1.05
C ALA A 17 -6.99 -2.16 0.14
N ARG A 18 -8.16 -2.73 0.45
CA ARG A 18 -9.41 -2.37 -0.22
C ARG A 18 -9.82 -0.97 0.24
N ARG A 19 -10.02 -0.05 -0.72
CA ARG A 19 -10.31 1.37 -0.46
C ARG A 19 -11.62 1.87 -1.09
N GLY A 20 -12.43 0.98 -1.65
CA GLY A 20 -13.73 1.28 -2.26
C GLY A 20 -14.72 0.12 -2.20
N HIS A 21 -15.93 0.35 -2.71
CA HIS A 21 -17.02 -0.65 -2.73
C HIS A 21 -16.79 -1.75 -3.78
N ASP A 22 -15.99 -1.48 -4.81
CA ASP A 22 -15.69 -2.38 -5.94
C ASP A 22 -14.30 -3.04 -5.85
N ASP A 23 -13.80 -3.55 -6.98
CA ASP A 23 -12.44 -4.06 -7.19
C ASP A 23 -11.41 -2.92 -7.25
N SER A 24 -11.35 -2.16 -6.15
CA SER A 24 -10.55 -0.95 -6.00
C SER A 24 -9.59 -1.10 -4.83
N TRP A 25 -8.35 -1.44 -5.17
CA TRP A 25 -7.27 -1.76 -4.25
C TRP A 25 -6.16 -0.73 -4.35
N ALA A 26 -5.62 -0.34 -3.20
CA ALA A 26 -4.43 0.50 -3.09
C ALA A 26 -3.24 -0.37 -2.70
N VAL A 27 -2.12 -0.21 -3.40
CA VAL A 27 -0.82 -0.76 -2.99
C VAL A 27 -0.21 0.20 -1.97
N LEU A 28 0.17 -0.33 -0.82
CA LEU A 28 0.63 0.44 0.35
C LEU A 28 2.12 0.21 0.59
N ASN A 29 2.81 1.26 1.02
CA ASN A 29 4.14 1.20 1.64
C ASN A 29 4.03 1.69 3.09
N GLY A 30 4.44 0.86 4.05
CA GLY A 30 4.38 1.15 5.48
C GLY A 30 3.05 0.77 6.14
N GLY A 31 2.34 1.74 6.72
CA GLY A 31 1.12 1.51 7.50
C GLY A 31 -0.09 1.09 6.65
N THR A 32 -1.19 0.73 7.32
CA THR A 32 -2.46 0.36 6.65
C THR A 32 -3.55 1.45 6.74
N GLY A 33 -3.31 2.49 7.55
CA GLY A 33 -4.18 3.65 7.70
C GLY A 33 -3.89 4.72 6.66
N TRP A 34 -4.90 5.51 6.31
CA TRP A 34 -4.79 6.62 5.36
C TRP A 34 -3.90 7.77 5.85
N ASP A 35 -3.54 7.79 7.14
CA ASP A 35 -2.61 8.72 7.79
C ASP A 35 -1.25 8.09 8.10
N THR A 36 -1.00 6.88 7.60
CA THR A 36 0.21 6.12 7.92
C THR A 36 0.83 5.41 6.72
N ALA A 37 0.24 5.57 5.53
CA ALA A 37 0.59 4.82 4.33
C ALA A 37 0.85 5.76 3.15
N GLU A 38 1.92 5.46 2.42
CA GLU A 38 2.06 5.91 1.05
C GLU A 38 1.36 4.90 0.13
N VAL A 39 0.74 5.40 -0.94
CA VAL A 39 0.13 4.59 -1.98
C VAL A 39 0.93 4.67 -3.27
N LEU A 40 1.03 3.54 -3.98
CA LEU A 40 1.63 3.52 -5.30
C LEU A 40 0.66 4.12 -6.32
N ASN A 41 1.16 4.99 -7.18
CA ASN A 41 0.43 5.47 -8.35
C ASN A 41 0.82 4.70 -9.63
N ARG A 42 0.05 4.88 -10.70
CA ARG A 42 0.31 4.26 -12.01
C ARG A 42 1.61 4.70 -12.69
N ASP A 43 2.23 5.79 -12.24
CA ASP A 43 3.54 6.25 -12.71
C ASP A 43 4.70 5.58 -11.94
N GLY A 44 4.40 4.66 -11.00
CA GLY A 44 5.39 3.96 -10.18
C GLY A 44 5.95 4.80 -9.03
N GLN A 45 5.33 5.94 -8.72
CA GLN A 45 5.73 6.81 -7.62
C GLN A 45 4.87 6.58 -6.38
N TRP A 46 5.49 6.75 -5.22
CA TRP A 46 4.81 6.72 -3.92
C TRP A 46 4.27 8.11 -3.60
N GLU A 47 2.98 8.18 -3.26
CA GLU A 47 2.31 9.40 -2.85
C GLU A 47 1.64 9.19 -1.49
N TRP A 48 1.70 10.19 -0.62
CA TRP A 48 1.02 10.10 0.67
C TRP A 48 -0.50 10.02 0.49
N GLU A 49 -1.17 9.10 1.19
CA GLU A 49 -2.62 8.99 1.07
C GLU A 49 -3.29 10.22 1.73
N PRO A 50 -4.09 11.03 1.00
CA PRO A 50 -4.81 12.13 1.60
C PRO A 50 -6.01 11.60 2.38
N ARG A 51 -6.52 12.45 3.27
CA ARG A 51 -7.71 12.14 4.06
C ARG A 51 -8.88 11.76 3.13
N PRO A 52 -9.78 10.88 3.56
CA PRO A 52 -10.91 10.46 2.72
C PRO A 52 -11.71 11.61 2.11
N SER A 53 -11.88 12.72 2.84
CA SER A 53 -12.58 13.92 2.39
C SER A 53 -11.78 14.82 1.44
N GLU A 54 -10.46 14.64 1.35
CA GLU A 54 -9.55 15.44 0.52
C GLU A 54 -9.14 14.71 -0.77
N ARG A 55 -9.63 13.48 -0.97
CA ARG A 55 -9.36 12.69 -2.16
C ARG A 55 -10.11 13.27 -3.35
N THR A 56 -9.37 13.52 -4.42
CA THR A 56 -9.96 13.82 -5.73
C THR A 56 -10.22 12.55 -6.51
N GLU A 57 -11.14 12.60 -7.47
CA GLU A 57 -11.39 11.49 -8.39
C GLU A 57 -10.12 11.11 -9.17
N ASP A 58 -9.31 12.09 -9.55
CA ASP A 58 -8.01 11.88 -10.20
C ASP A 58 -7.01 11.10 -9.32
N PHE A 59 -6.99 11.37 -8.01
CA PHE A 59 -6.16 10.62 -7.07
C PHE A 59 -6.63 9.17 -7.00
N VAL A 60 -7.94 8.95 -6.91
CA VAL A 60 -8.50 7.60 -6.86
C VAL A 60 -8.21 6.84 -8.16
N ALA A 61 -8.40 7.46 -9.32
CA ALA A 61 -8.16 6.80 -10.61
C ALA A 61 -6.70 6.36 -10.80
N ARG A 62 -5.73 7.16 -10.32
CA ARG A 62 -4.30 6.87 -10.50
C ARG A 62 -3.69 5.96 -9.43
N THR A 63 -4.31 5.85 -8.25
CA THR A 63 -3.78 5.08 -7.11
C THR A 63 -4.64 3.87 -6.74
N ARG A 64 -5.61 3.53 -7.59
CA ARG A 64 -6.46 2.34 -7.42
C ARG A 64 -6.32 1.40 -8.60
N PHE A 65 -6.24 0.14 -8.24
CA PHE A 65 -5.97 -0.96 -9.13
C PHE A 65 -7.02 -2.07 -8.90
N PRO A 66 -7.32 -2.87 -9.93
CA PRO A 66 -7.93 -4.19 -9.76
C PRO A 66 -7.10 -5.06 -8.81
N PHE A 67 -7.73 -6.04 -8.17
CA PHE A 67 -7.05 -6.90 -7.19
C PHE A 67 -5.81 -7.59 -7.78
N ASP A 68 -5.93 -8.19 -8.95
CA ASP A 68 -4.85 -8.96 -9.58
C ASP A 68 -3.65 -8.07 -9.92
N GLU A 69 -3.90 -6.85 -10.41
CA GLU A 69 -2.86 -5.85 -10.70
C GLU A 69 -2.18 -5.39 -9.40
N ALA A 70 -2.96 -5.07 -8.37
CA ALA A 70 -2.43 -4.66 -7.07
C ALA A 70 -1.57 -5.77 -6.43
N LYS A 71 -2.00 -7.02 -6.55
CA LYS A 71 -1.25 -8.17 -6.04
C LYS A 71 0.06 -8.36 -6.80
N ALA A 72 0.04 -8.31 -8.12
CA ALA A 72 1.25 -8.45 -8.94
C ALA A 72 2.29 -7.36 -8.61
N LEU A 73 1.84 -6.12 -8.43
CA LEU A 73 2.71 -5.00 -8.03
C LEU A 73 3.37 -5.23 -6.66
N VAL A 74 2.62 -5.73 -5.68
CA VAL A 74 3.22 -6.05 -4.37
C VAL A 74 4.21 -7.20 -4.47
N ASP A 75 3.90 -8.25 -5.23
CA ASP A 75 4.83 -9.38 -5.42
C ASP A 75 6.15 -8.89 -6.05
N GLU A 76 6.09 -8.05 -7.10
CA GLU A 76 7.27 -7.44 -7.74
C GLU A 76 8.09 -6.58 -6.76
N LEU A 77 7.43 -5.75 -5.94
CA LEU A 77 8.10 -4.92 -4.94
C LEU A 77 8.82 -5.75 -3.87
N LEU A 78 8.22 -6.87 -3.45
CA LEU A 78 8.83 -7.79 -2.49
C LEU A 78 10.02 -8.53 -3.10
N GLU A 79 9.95 -8.90 -4.39
CA GLU A 79 11.06 -9.51 -5.11
C GLU A 79 12.24 -8.53 -5.28
N ASP A 80 11.97 -7.26 -5.63
CA ASP A 80 13.02 -6.22 -5.76
C ASP A 80 13.71 -5.93 -4.42
N ASP A 81 12.94 -5.78 -3.33
CA ASP A 81 13.48 -5.56 -1.98
C ASP A 81 14.37 -6.73 -1.53
N SER A 82 13.96 -7.98 -1.84
CA SER A 82 14.76 -9.18 -1.55
C SER A 82 16.06 -9.25 -2.37
N SER A 83 16.05 -8.68 -3.57
CA SER A 83 17.22 -8.63 -4.48
C SER A 83 18.22 -7.54 -4.09
N GLN A 84 17.77 -6.49 -3.39
CA GLN A 84 18.60 -5.39 -2.87
C GLN A 84 19.28 -5.72 -1.53
N GLY A 85 18.89 -6.80 -0.84
CA GLY A 85 19.42 -7.26 0.45
C GLY A 85 20.83 -7.88 0.45
N GLY A 86 21.61 -7.67 -0.62
CA GLY A 86 22.91 -8.30 -0.82
C GLY A 86 24.05 -7.32 -1.05
N LYS A 87 24.40 -6.48 -0.06
CA LYS A 87 25.77 -5.93 0.06
C LYS A 87 26.22 -5.87 1.53
N ILE A 88 27.29 -6.65 1.74
CA ILE A 88 28.22 -6.79 2.88
C ILE A 88 28.51 -5.54 3.71
#